data_AF-A0A2N2Z6M0-F1
#
_entry.id   AF-A0A2N2Z6M0-F1
#
_cell.length_a   1.000
_cell.length_b   1.000
_cell.length_c   1.000
_cell.angle_alpha   90.00
_cell.angle_beta   90.00
_cell.angle_gamma   90.00
#
_symmetry.space_group_name_H-M   'P 1'
#
loop_
_entity.id
_entity.type
_entity.pdbx_description
1 polymer ?
#
loop_
_entity_poly.entity_id
_entity_poly.type
_entity_poly.pdbx_seq_one_letter_code
_entity_poly.pdbx_strand_id
1 'polypeptide(L)'
;MKKSKILVGYLAIVIAIAVFQSCDFGSQQSKDKLFTAVDVFPTPTRPNGQKHVLELRTDPIDTVRVAIIGLGMRGQGAVYRLSFIEEAKIVALADVVPSSVEEAQKTLIEMGRPVADDYTSADGWKEICERDDVDLVYVCTHWDLHAPIAIYAMENGKHVATEIPAALTIEECWDLVNTAERTRRHMMMLENCNYDFFEMATLNMVQKGLFGEIVHAEGAYIHDLRSMLFAEEGEPGHYWDMWRLKHNEAKSGALYPMHGLGPLAHVLNIHRGDRMEYLVSVSSDQFGLTEYASEKFGEDSEYAKRDYKRGDMNTTIIKTAKGKTIKIQHDVTSPRPYSRIHMLSGTK
;
A
#
# COMPACT_ATOMS: atom_id res chain seq x y z
N MET A 1 37.79 10.45 -99.04
CA MET A 1 38.88 10.31 -98.04
C MET A 1 38.31 9.54 -96.85
N LYS A 2 38.41 8.20 -96.87
CA LYS A 2 39.45 7.36 -96.25
C LYS A 2 39.31 7.19 -94.71
N LYS A 3 38.80 6.00 -94.35
CA LYS A 3 39.15 5.09 -93.23
C LYS A 3 38.86 5.62 -91.80
N SER A 4 38.39 4.83 -90.82
CA SER A 4 38.78 3.45 -90.49
C SER A 4 37.80 2.75 -89.54
N LYS A 5 37.44 1.52 -89.93
CA LYS A 5 37.22 0.28 -89.17
C LYS A 5 37.06 0.33 -87.63
N ILE A 6 35.93 -0.23 -87.21
CA ILE A 6 35.64 -0.84 -85.91
C ILE A 6 36.36 -2.21 -85.86
N LEU A 7 37.16 -2.44 -84.81
CA LEU A 7 37.59 -3.78 -84.39
C LEU A 7 37.75 -3.83 -82.86
N VAL A 8 37.27 -4.95 -82.31
CA VAL A 8 37.19 -5.41 -80.93
C VAL A 8 38.54 -5.45 -80.20
N GLY A 9 38.54 -5.21 -78.88
CA GLY A 9 39.68 -5.54 -78.01
C GLY A 9 39.56 -5.08 -76.55
N TYR A 10 39.14 -6.00 -75.69
CA TYR A 10 39.17 -6.05 -74.21
C TYR A 10 40.13 -5.11 -73.45
N LEU A 11 39.63 -4.48 -72.38
CA LEU A 11 40.33 -4.47 -71.09
C LEU A 11 39.37 -4.28 -69.90
N ALA A 12 39.60 -5.09 -68.87
CA ALA A 12 38.76 -5.36 -67.72
C ALA A 12 38.54 -4.14 -66.79
N ILE A 13 37.31 -3.99 -66.31
CA ILE A 13 37.01 -3.30 -65.06
C ILE A 13 36.28 -4.29 -64.16
N VAL A 14 36.95 -4.65 -63.07
CA VAL A 14 36.44 -5.47 -61.97
C VAL A 14 35.32 -4.69 -61.28
N ILE A 15 34.07 -5.14 -61.45
CA ILE A 15 32.97 -4.70 -60.60
C ILE A 15 32.94 -5.66 -59.40
N ALA A 16 33.39 -5.17 -58.26
CA ALA A 16 33.20 -5.83 -56.98
C ALA A 16 31.69 -5.81 -56.67
N ILE A 17 31.01 -6.93 -56.92
CA ILE A 17 29.67 -7.16 -56.41
C ILE A 17 29.83 -7.41 -54.91
N ALA A 18 29.59 -6.38 -54.11
CA ALA A 18 29.36 -6.53 -52.69
C ALA A 18 28.11 -7.40 -52.52
N VAL A 19 28.30 -8.67 -52.22
CA VAL A 19 27.25 -9.54 -51.71
C VAL A 19 26.88 -8.97 -50.33
N PHE A 20 25.85 -8.14 -50.29
CA PHE A 20 25.11 -7.92 -49.05
C PHE A 20 24.46 -9.27 -48.72
N GLN A 21 25.18 -10.11 -47.97
CA GLN A 21 24.55 -11.15 -47.20
C GLN A 21 23.64 -10.42 -46.21
N SER A 22 22.35 -10.37 -46.54
CA SER A 22 21.33 -10.20 -45.54
C SER A 22 21.59 -11.26 -44.49
N CYS A 23 22.09 -10.87 -43.32
CA CYS A 23 21.96 -11.70 -42.13
C CYS A 23 20.47 -11.87 -41.91
N ASP A 24 19.94 -12.96 -42.46
CA ASP A 24 18.64 -13.50 -42.12
C ASP A 24 18.79 -14.01 -40.68
N PHE A 25 18.69 -13.07 -39.72
CA PHE A 25 18.40 -13.42 -38.34
C PHE A 25 16.97 -13.95 -38.35
N GLY A 26 16.84 -15.22 -38.74
CA GLY A 26 15.67 -16.01 -38.42
C GLY A 26 15.45 -15.86 -36.93
N SER A 27 14.43 -15.09 -36.55
CA SER A 27 14.03 -14.93 -35.17
C SER A 27 13.45 -16.26 -34.70
N GLN A 28 14.32 -17.21 -34.38
CA GLN A 28 14.01 -18.19 -33.34
C GLN A 28 13.90 -17.38 -32.06
N GLN A 29 12.72 -16.82 -31.83
CA GLN A 29 12.31 -16.35 -30.51
C GLN A 29 12.43 -17.59 -29.62
N SER A 30 13.55 -17.70 -28.89
CA SER A 30 13.76 -18.85 -28.04
C SER A 30 12.57 -18.89 -27.08
N LYS A 31 11.91 -20.05 -27.01
CA LYS A 31 10.85 -20.31 -26.01
C LYS A 31 11.48 -20.56 -24.64
N ASP A 32 12.64 -19.98 -24.37
CA ASP A 32 13.26 -20.09 -23.07
C ASP A 32 12.43 -19.24 -22.14
N LYS A 33 11.68 -19.89 -21.25
CA LYS A 33 11.15 -19.25 -20.06
C LYS A 33 12.35 -18.80 -19.24
N LEU A 34 12.80 -17.56 -19.46
CA LEU A 34 13.90 -16.93 -18.73
C LEU A 34 13.64 -16.84 -17.22
N PHE A 35 12.39 -16.97 -16.81
CA PHE A 35 11.96 -16.98 -15.42
C PHE A 35 10.70 -17.84 -15.25
N THR A 36 10.67 -18.66 -14.21
CA THR A 36 9.45 -19.34 -13.75
C THR A 36 9.14 -18.80 -12.36
N ALA A 37 8.00 -18.12 -12.23
CA ALA A 37 7.54 -17.67 -10.92
C ALA A 37 7.31 -18.89 -10.03
N VAL A 38 7.80 -18.81 -8.79
CA VAL A 38 7.56 -19.83 -7.76
C VAL A 38 6.30 -19.42 -7.00
N ASP A 39 5.35 -20.34 -6.89
CA ASP A 39 4.23 -20.14 -5.98
C ASP A 39 4.73 -20.38 -4.55
N VAL A 40 5.00 -19.28 -3.84
CA VAL A 40 5.50 -19.30 -2.46
C VAL A 40 4.34 -19.42 -1.47
N PHE A 41 3.14 -19.01 -1.87
CA PHE A 41 1.96 -18.90 -1.00
C PHE A 41 0.74 -19.47 -1.73
N PRO A 42 0.45 -20.78 -1.56
CA PRO A 42 -0.64 -21.42 -2.28
C PRO A 42 -1.96 -20.73 -1.96
N THR A 43 -2.76 -20.46 -2.99
CA THR A 43 -4.08 -19.84 -2.82
C THR A 43 -5.03 -20.86 -2.16
N PRO A 44 -5.54 -20.61 -0.93
CA PRO A 44 -6.51 -21.46 -0.29
C PRO A 44 -7.82 -21.52 -1.09
N THR A 45 -8.48 -22.66 -1.00
CA THR A 45 -9.83 -22.81 -1.57
C THR A 45 -10.84 -22.11 -0.70
N ARG A 46 -11.78 -21.41 -1.34
CA ARG A 46 -12.91 -20.79 -0.66
C ARG A 46 -13.78 -21.88 0.01
N PRO A 47 -14.07 -21.78 1.32
CA PRO A 47 -14.95 -22.71 2.02
C PRO A 47 -16.33 -22.83 1.36
N ASN A 48 -16.91 -24.03 1.42
CA ASN A 48 -18.23 -24.30 0.83
C ASN A 48 -19.31 -23.41 1.47
N GLY A 49 -20.19 -22.85 0.64
CA GLY A 49 -21.26 -21.95 1.06
C GLY A 49 -20.86 -20.48 1.24
N GLN A 50 -19.56 -20.13 1.32
CA GLN A 50 -19.12 -18.74 1.36
C GLN A 50 -19.20 -18.08 -0.04
N LYS A 51 -19.49 -16.77 -0.06
CA LYS A 51 -19.57 -15.96 -1.29
C LYS A 51 -18.67 -14.75 -1.19
N HIS A 52 -18.16 -14.29 -2.33
CA HIS A 52 -17.25 -13.15 -2.35
C HIS A 52 -17.96 -11.89 -1.86
N VAL A 53 -17.18 -10.96 -1.31
CA VAL A 53 -17.68 -9.66 -0.86
C VAL A 53 -17.52 -8.56 -1.91
N LEU A 54 -17.09 -8.89 -3.14
CA LEU A 54 -17.19 -7.95 -4.26
C LEU A 54 -18.64 -7.50 -4.42
N GLU A 55 -18.84 -6.19 -4.44
CA GLU A 55 -20.16 -5.54 -4.51
C GLU A 55 -21.13 -5.95 -3.39
N LEU A 56 -20.60 -6.39 -2.23
CA LEU A 56 -21.42 -6.56 -1.03
C LEU A 56 -22.20 -5.27 -0.76
N ARG A 57 -23.50 -5.42 -0.50
CA ARG A 57 -24.38 -4.37 0.00
C ARG A 57 -25.04 -4.89 1.26
N THR A 58 -25.16 -4.02 2.25
CA THR A 58 -25.84 -4.27 3.51
C THR A 58 -27.03 -3.33 3.64
N ASP A 59 -27.93 -3.61 4.57
CA ASP A 59 -29.09 -2.74 4.79
C ASP A 59 -28.62 -1.33 5.21
N PRO A 60 -29.29 -0.27 4.74
CA PRO A 60 -28.95 1.10 5.13
C PRO A 60 -29.00 1.29 6.65
N ILE A 61 -28.07 2.10 7.17
CA ILE A 61 -28.04 2.52 8.57
C ILE A 61 -28.17 4.05 8.56
N ASP A 62 -29.30 4.58 9.06
CA ASP A 62 -29.60 6.02 9.00
C ASP A 62 -28.59 6.87 9.79
N THR A 63 -28.06 6.34 10.90
CA THR A 63 -26.99 6.96 11.68
C THR A 63 -26.03 5.87 12.13
N VAL A 64 -24.80 5.91 11.64
CA VAL A 64 -23.78 4.89 11.93
C VAL A 64 -23.18 5.18 13.31
N ARG A 65 -23.30 4.22 14.23
CA ARG A 65 -22.66 4.29 15.55
C ARG A 65 -21.25 3.75 15.46
N VAL A 66 -20.28 4.63 15.65
CA VAL A 66 -18.86 4.37 15.41
C VAL A 66 -18.13 4.22 16.74
N ALA A 67 -17.34 3.16 16.86
CA ALA A 67 -16.29 3.07 17.86
C ALA A 67 -14.92 3.32 17.22
N ILE A 68 -14.06 4.11 17.86
CA ILE A 68 -12.70 4.37 17.36
C ILE A 68 -11.71 3.76 18.35
N ILE A 69 -10.86 2.87 17.83
CA ILE A 69 -9.91 2.08 18.62
C ILE A 69 -8.49 2.42 18.18
N GLY A 70 -7.69 2.96 19.09
CA GLY A 70 -6.42 3.64 18.81
C GLY A 70 -6.65 5.13 18.60
N LEU A 71 -6.19 5.94 19.55
CA LEU A 71 -6.35 7.39 19.64
C LEU A 71 -4.99 8.10 19.69
N GLY A 72 -3.96 7.48 19.08
CA GLY A 72 -2.76 8.20 18.66
C GLY A 72 -3.07 9.23 17.58
N MET A 73 -2.02 9.80 16.96
CA MET A 73 -2.16 10.92 15.99
C MET A 73 -3.25 10.70 14.93
N ARG A 74 -3.35 9.47 14.38
CA ARG A 74 -4.32 9.15 13.34
C ARG A 74 -5.75 9.03 13.89
N GLY A 75 -5.91 8.42 15.06
CA GLY A 75 -7.17 8.29 15.76
C GLY A 75 -7.76 9.62 16.20
N GLN A 76 -6.95 10.54 16.74
CA GLN A 76 -7.38 11.92 17.03
C GLN A 76 -7.95 12.60 15.78
N GLY A 77 -7.24 12.47 14.64
CA GLY A 77 -7.74 12.98 13.36
C GLY A 77 -9.03 12.30 12.89
N ALA A 78 -9.24 11.02 13.21
CA ALA A 78 -10.50 10.32 12.92
C ALA A 78 -11.67 10.89 13.72
N VAL A 79 -11.49 11.11 15.03
CA VAL A 79 -12.50 11.73 15.92
C VAL A 79 -12.92 13.10 15.38
N TYR A 80 -11.94 13.95 15.08
CA TYR A 80 -12.18 15.28 14.52
C TYR A 80 -12.95 15.22 13.19
N ARG A 81 -12.49 14.41 12.23
CA ARG A 81 -13.11 14.32 10.89
C ARG A 81 -14.53 13.76 10.93
N LEU A 82 -14.75 12.70 11.70
CA LEU A 82 -16.08 12.10 11.83
C LEU A 82 -17.06 13.04 12.55
N SER A 83 -16.58 13.93 13.42
CA SER A 83 -17.40 14.95 14.08
C SER A 83 -18.02 15.98 13.12
N PHE A 84 -17.62 16.02 11.85
CA PHE A 84 -18.28 16.84 10.82
C PHE A 84 -19.44 16.14 10.11
N ILE A 85 -19.63 14.83 10.31
CA ILE A 85 -20.65 14.04 9.63
C ILE A 85 -21.82 13.87 10.61
N GLU A 86 -23.01 14.36 10.24
CA GLU A 86 -24.18 14.31 11.11
C GLU A 86 -24.67 12.88 11.33
N GLU A 87 -24.61 12.07 10.28
CA GLU A 87 -25.02 10.66 10.25
C GLU A 87 -23.96 9.70 10.82
N ALA A 88 -22.90 10.22 11.46
CA ALA A 88 -21.91 9.43 12.18
C ALA A 88 -21.89 9.84 13.66
N LYS A 89 -22.24 8.90 14.54
CA LYS A 89 -22.21 9.12 15.99
C LYS A 89 -21.08 8.31 16.61
N ILE A 90 -20.10 8.98 17.19
CA ILE A 90 -19.03 8.32 17.95
C ILE A 90 -19.62 7.93 19.32
N VAL A 91 -19.66 6.63 19.61
CA VAL A 91 -20.27 6.07 20.83
C VAL A 91 -19.25 5.45 21.79
N ALA A 92 -18.07 5.07 21.30
CA ALA A 92 -16.99 4.54 22.13
C ALA A 92 -15.61 4.98 21.63
N LEU A 93 -14.73 5.28 22.57
CA LEU A 93 -13.34 5.67 22.37
C LEU A 93 -12.43 4.74 23.18
N ALA A 94 -11.44 4.14 22.52
CA ALA A 94 -10.49 3.25 23.18
C ALA A 94 -9.04 3.59 22.84
N ASP A 95 -8.22 3.75 23.87
CA ASP A 95 -6.77 3.74 23.79
C ASP A 95 -6.16 3.32 25.13
N VAL A 96 -5.08 2.56 25.10
CA VAL A 96 -4.36 2.14 26.32
C VAL A 96 -3.68 3.31 27.05
N VAL A 97 -3.54 4.46 26.38
CA VAL A 97 -3.05 5.72 26.95
C VAL A 97 -4.25 6.58 27.37
N PRO A 98 -4.55 6.72 28.67
CA PRO A 98 -5.74 7.45 29.14
C PRO A 98 -5.84 8.90 28.65
N SER A 99 -4.71 9.61 28.58
CA SER A 99 -4.68 11.00 28.10
C SER A 99 -5.08 11.14 26.63
N SER A 100 -4.89 10.11 25.81
CA SER A 100 -5.37 10.09 24.42
C SER A 100 -6.90 10.00 24.35
N VAL A 101 -7.52 9.25 25.25
CA VAL A 101 -9.00 9.21 25.38
C VAL A 101 -9.53 10.57 25.84
N GLU A 102 -8.91 11.18 26.84
CA GLU A 102 -9.28 12.51 27.34
C GLU A 102 -9.21 13.60 26.24
N GLU A 103 -8.16 13.57 25.41
CA GLU A 103 -8.01 14.49 24.27
C GLU A 103 -9.09 14.30 23.20
N ALA A 104 -9.44 13.04 22.90
CA ALA A 104 -10.50 12.72 21.96
C ALA A 104 -11.88 13.17 22.48
N GLN A 105 -12.16 12.97 23.77
CA GLN A 105 -13.38 13.46 24.42
C GLN A 105 -13.48 14.98 24.39
N LYS A 106 -12.37 15.68 24.67
CA LYS A 106 -12.30 17.14 24.55
C LYS A 106 -12.65 17.58 23.12
N THR A 107 -12.12 16.91 22.11
CA THR A 107 -12.45 17.18 20.70
C THR A 107 -13.96 17.03 20.44
N LEU A 108 -14.60 15.98 20.94
CA LEU A 108 -16.07 15.81 20.81
C LEU A 108 -16.83 16.99 21.44
N ILE A 109 -16.46 17.39 22.66
CA ILE A 109 -17.10 18.49 23.38
C ILE A 109 -16.94 19.82 22.63
N GLU A 110 -15.71 20.13 22.16
CA GLU A 110 -15.42 21.36 21.41
C GLU A 110 -16.18 21.41 20.08
N MET A 111 -16.40 20.24 19.46
CA MET A 111 -17.19 20.07 18.24
C MET A 111 -18.70 20.04 18.48
N GLY A 112 -19.16 20.19 19.74
CA GLY A 112 -20.58 20.13 20.10
C GLY A 112 -21.21 18.75 19.93
N ARG A 113 -20.41 17.69 19.96
CA ARG A 113 -20.86 16.30 19.87
C ARG A 113 -21.04 15.69 21.27
N PRO A 114 -21.93 14.71 21.44
CA PRO A 114 -22.03 13.96 22.69
C PRO A 114 -20.70 13.30 23.04
N VAL A 115 -20.39 13.20 24.34
CA VAL A 115 -19.29 12.37 24.83
C VAL A 115 -19.54 10.90 24.49
N ALA A 116 -18.46 10.16 24.27
CA ALA A 116 -18.48 8.72 24.04
C ALA A 116 -18.22 7.96 25.35
N ASP A 117 -18.39 6.64 25.36
CA ASP A 117 -17.90 5.81 26.46
C ASP A 117 -16.39 5.54 26.33
N ASP A 118 -15.67 5.55 27.45
CA ASP A 118 -14.21 5.50 27.49
C ASP A 118 -13.68 4.12 27.89
N TYR A 119 -12.66 3.66 27.17
CA TYR A 119 -11.98 2.38 27.43
C TYR A 119 -10.47 2.58 27.42
N THR A 120 -9.81 2.28 28.54
CA THR A 120 -8.35 2.42 28.67
C THR A 120 -7.60 1.12 28.97
N SER A 121 -8.32 0.00 29.07
CA SER A 121 -7.70 -1.31 29.25
C SER A 121 -7.21 -1.88 27.92
N ALA A 122 -6.19 -2.74 27.97
CA ALA A 122 -5.69 -3.43 26.79
C ALA A 122 -6.75 -4.32 26.10
N ASP A 123 -7.75 -4.80 26.84
CA ASP A 123 -8.86 -5.61 26.33
C ASP A 123 -10.12 -4.79 26.02
N GLY A 124 -10.14 -3.47 26.25
CA GLY A 124 -11.32 -2.63 26.07
C GLY A 124 -11.85 -2.64 24.63
N TRP A 125 -10.98 -2.89 23.64
CA TRP A 125 -11.41 -3.07 22.26
C TRP A 125 -12.32 -4.29 22.05
N LYS A 126 -12.15 -5.37 22.83
CA LYS A 126 -13.01 -6.55 22.76
C LYS A 126 -14.40 -6.24 23.31
N GLU A 127 -14.44 -5.60 24.48
CA GLU A 127 -15.68 -5.15 25.10
C GLU A 127 -16.49 -4.26 24.13
N ILE A 128 -15.81 -3.34 23.44
CA ILE A 128 -16.42 -2.51 22.39
C ILE A 128 -16.98 -3.36 21.25
N CYS A 129 -16.22 -4.34 20.75
CA CYS A 129 -16.68 -5.20 19.66
C CYS A 129 -17.91 -6.02 20.03
N GLU A 130 -18.12 -6.34 21.31
CA GLU A 130 -19.26 -7.10 21.80
C GLU A 130 -20.52 -6.24 22.05
N ARG A 131 -20.42 -4.91 21.97
CA ARG A 131 -21.54 -4.00 22.20
C ARG A 131 -22.62 -4.11 21.13
N ASP A 132 -23.89 -4.14 21.55
CA ASP A 132 -25.05 -4.08 20.65
C ASP A 132 -25.28 -2.69 20.03
N ASP A 133 -24.66 -1.65 20.61
CA ASP A 133 -24.81 -0.27 20.18
C ASP A 133 -23.69 0.27 19.29
N VAL A 134 -22.84 -0.61 18.75
CA VAL A 134 -21.79 -0.29 17.76
C VAL A 134 -22.13 -0.93 16.42
N ASP A 135 -22.05 -0.15 15.34
CA ASP A 135 -22.26 -0.61 13.96
C ASP A 135 -20.94 -0.73 13.19
N LEU A 136 -20.02 0.22 13.44
CA LEU A 136 -18.73 0.34 12.75
C LEU A 136 -17.60 0.47 13.78
N VAL A 137 -16.58 -0.38 13.64
CA VAL A 137 -15.31 -0.24 14.36
C VAL A 137 -14.27 0.38 13.42
N TYR A 138 -13.74 1.54 13.79
CA TYR A 138 -12.61 2.18 13.11
C TYR A 138 -11.31 1.90 13.87
N VAL A 139 -10.46 1.05 13.28
CA VAL A 139 -9.17 0.63 13.82
C VAL A 139 -8.06 1.58 13.36
N CYS A 140 -7.46 2.29 14.32
CA CYS A 140 -6.39 3.28 14.17
C CYS A 140 -5.18 2.94 15.07
N THR A 141 -4.99 1.67 15.43
CA THR A 141 -3.94 1.18 16.34
C THR A 141 -2.56 1.11 15.67
N HIS A 142 -1.57 0.53 16.36
CA HIS A 142 -0.39 0.00 15.70
C HIS A 142 -0.75 -1.22 14.82
N TRP A 143 0.14 -1.55 13.88
CA TRP A 143 -0.15 -2.51 12.81
C TRP A 143 -0.50 -3.91 13.29
N ASP A 144 0.11 -4.40 14.38
CA ASP A 144 -0.12 -5.77 14.86
C ASP A 144 -1.56 -6.04 15.33
N LEU A 145 -2.32 -4.98 15.64
CA LEU A 145 -3.70 -5.10 16.09
C LEU A 145 -4.73 -4.85 14.98
N HIS A 146 -4.32 -4.43 13.78
CA HIS A 146 -5.25 -4.18 12.68
C HIS A 146 -6.08 -5.43 12.33
N ALA A 147 -5.42 -6.53 11.95
CA ALA A 147 -6.11 -7.76 11.59
C ALA A 147 -6.86 -8.41 12.77
N PRO A 148 -6.27 -8.58 13.97
CA PRO A 148 -6.97 -9.16 15.12
C PRO A 148 -8.26 -8.42 15.49
N ILE A 149 -8.22 -7.08 15.57
CA ILE A 149 -9.41 -6.28 15.90
C ILE A 149 -10.44 -6.38 14.78
N ALA A 150 -10.01 -6.26 13.51
CA ALA A 150 -10.91 -6.32 12.37
C ALA A 150 -11.66 -7.66 12.28
N ILE A 151 -10.95 -8.78 12.47
CA ILE A 151 -11.54 -10.12 12.45
C ILE A 151 -12.56 -10.26 13.58
N TYR A 152 -12.17 -9.92 14.80
CA TYR A 152 -13.02 -10.08 15.98
C TYR A 152 -14.26 -9.17 15.93
N ALA A 153 -14.12 -7.93 15.44
CA ALA A 153 -15.23 -7.02 15.22
C ALA A 153 -16.23 -7.58 14.20
N MET A 154 -15.75 -8.10 13.06
CA MET A 154 -16.63 -8.71 12.05
C MET A 154 -17.37 -9.94 12.59
N GLU A 155 -16.70 -10.78 13.38
CA GLU A 155 -17.34 -11.95 14.01
C GLU A 155 -18.43 -11.56 15.02
N ASN A 156 -18.31 -10.40 15.65
CA ASN A 156 -19.36 -9.80 16.47
C ASN A 156 -20.37 -8.96 15.66
N GLY A 157 -20.38 -9.12 14.34
CA GLY A 157 -21.36 -8.52 13.44
C GLY A 157 -21.12 -7.05 13.13
N LYS A 158 -19.92 -6.52 13.39
CA LYS A 158 -19.60 -5.10 13.15
C LYS A 158 -19.02 -4.90 11.77
N HIS A 159 -19.29 -3.76 11.15
CA HIS A 159 -18.50 -3.28 10.02
C HIS A 159 -17.15 -2.79 10.51
N VAL A 160 -16.14 -2.83 9.65
CA VAL A 160 -14.78 -2.43 10.00
C VAL A 160 -14.23 -1.47 8.98
N ALA A 161 -13.66 -0.38 9.47
CA ALA A 161 -12.70 0.43 8.73
C ALA A 161 -11.34 0.30 9.42
N THR A 162 -10.29 -0.05 8.70
CA THR A 162 -8.93 -0.17 9.25
C THR A 162 -8.00 0.82 8.58
N GLU A 163 -7.12 1.44 9.36
CA GLU A 163 -5.94 2.07 8.81
C GLU A 163 -5.03 1.05 8.10
N ILE A 164 -4.12 1.58 7.29
CA ILE A 164 -3.19 0.78 6.48
C ILE A 164 -1.90 0.47 7.27
N PRO A 165 -1.22 -0.64 6.97
CA PRO A 165 -1.71 -1.80 6.20
C PRO A 165 -2.71 -2.61 7.02
N ALA A 166 -3.68 -3.26 6.39
CA ALA A 166 -4.69 -4.05 7.13
C ALA A 166 -4.16 -5.35 7.77
N ALA A 167 -3.03 -5.86 7.28
CA ALA A 167 -2.40 -7.11 7.71
C ALA A 167 -0.89 -7.05 7.54
N LEU A 168 -0.18 -7.89 8.29
CA LEU A 168 1.28 -8.02 8.28
C LEU A 168 1.75 -9.37 7.72
N THR A 169 0.88 -10.37 7.65
CA THR A 169 1.16 -11.70 7.10
C THR A 169 0.20 -12.10 5.98
N ILE A 170 0.56 -13.11 5.20
CA ILE A 170 -0.32 -13.66 4.15
C ILE A 170 -1.49 -14.41 4.79
N GLU A 171 -1.26 -15.05 5.92
CA GLU A 171 -2.28 -15.72 6.72
C GLU A 171 -3.34 -14.72 7.19
N GLU A 172 -2.92 -13.59 7.76
CA GLU A 172 -3.83 -12.51 8.17
C GLU A 172 -4.62 -11.93 6.99
N CYS A 173 -3.98 -11.76 5.82
CA CYS A 173 -4.67 -11.35 4.59
C CYS A 173 -5.83 -12.31 4.27
N TRP A 174 -5.60 -13.63 4.36
CA TRP A 174 -6.62 -14.64 4.12
C TRP A 174 -7.69 -14.69 5.20
N ASP A 175 -7.31 -14.55 6.47
CA ASP A 175 -8.26 -14.54 7.58
C ASP A 175 -9.23 -13.36 7.47
N LEU A 176 -8.76 -12.18 7.05
CA LEU A 176 -9.62 -11.02 6.78
C LEU A 176 -10.62 -11.29 5.65
N VAL A 177 -10.16 -11.85 4.53
CA VAL A 177 -11.03 -12.20 3.39
C VAL A 177 -12.08 -13.23 3.82
N ASN A 178 -11.64 -14.33 4.42
CA ASN A 178 -12.51 -15.41 4.86
C ASN A 178 -13.54 -14.92 5.88
N THR A 179 -13.14 -14.03 6.79
CA THR A 179 -14.03 -13.46 7.81
C THR A 179 -15.07 -12.53 7.20
N ALA A 180 -14.68 -11.61 6.31
CA ALA A 180 -15.64 -10.75 5.63
C ALA A 180 -16.65 -11.57 4.80
N GLU A 181 -16.19 -12.63 4.14
CA GLU A 181 -17.04 -13.50 3.32
C GLU A 181 -18.02 -14.35 4.13
N ARG A 182 -17.59 -14.83 5.32
CA ARG A 182 -18.42 -15.58 6.27
C ARG A 182 -19.46 -14.69 6.95
N THR A 183 -19.00 -13.57 7.52
CA THR A 183 -19.82 -12.69 8.36
C THR A 183 -20.69 -11.74 7.54
N ARG A 184 -20.36 -11.57 6.25
CA ARG A 184 -20.98 -10.60 5.33
C ARG A 184 -20.92 -9.18 5.86
N ARG A 185 -19.83 -8.84 6.56
CA ARG A 185 -19.53 -7.49 7.01
C ARG A 185 -18.53 -6.80 6.09
N HIS A 186 -18.72 -5.49 5.91
CA HIS A 186 -17.72 -4.65 5.27
C HIS A 186 -16.44 -4.62 6.10
N MET A 187 -15.32 -4.79 5.41
CA MET A 187 -13.99 -4.44 5.90
C MET A 187 -13.38 -3.53 4.84
N MET A 188 -13.11 -2.28 5.21
CA MET A 188 -12.51 -1.29 4.33
C MET A 188 -11.17 -0.86 4.87
N MET A 189 -10.12 -1.12 4.10
CA MET A 189 -8.82 -0.51 4.35
C MET A 189 -8.84 0.93 3.83
N LEU A 190 -8.59 1.89 4.71
CA LEU A 190 -8.75 3.32 4.42
C LEU A 190 -7.52 3.93 3.74
N GLU A 191 -7.32 3.53 2.48
CA GLU A 191 -6.31 4.16 1.63
C GLU A 191 -6.80 5.54 1.15
N ASN A 192 -6.40 6.59 1.87
CA ASN A 192 -6.84 7.95 1.59
C ASN A 192 -6.23 8.55 0.32
N CYS A 193 -5.03 8.11 -0.13
CA CYS A 193 -4.39 8.69 -1.32
C CYS A 193 -5.20 8.42 -2.59
N ASN A 194 -6.10 7.41 -2.59
CA ASN A 194 -7.03 7.17 -3.69
C ASN A 194 -7.98 8.34 -3.94
N TYR A 195 -8.20 9.19 -2.94
CA TYR A 195 -9.17 10.29 -2.96
C TYR A 195 -8.50 11.66 -3.08
N ASP A 196 -7.18 11.73 -3.18
CA ASP A 196 -6.47 12.98 -3.44
C ASP A 196 -6.82 13.49 -4.85
N PHE A 197 -6.80 14.82 -5.01
CA PHE A 197 -7.25 15.47 -6.25
C PHE A 197 -6.52 14.95 -7.50
N PHE A 198 -5.20 14.76 -7.40
CA PHE A 198 -4.38 14.33 -8.53
C PHE A 198 -4.68 12.88 -8.94
N GLU A 199 -4.79 11.97 -7.97
CA GLU A 199 -5.14 10.57 -8.16
C GLU A 199 -6.56 10.42 -8.73
N MET A 200 -7.53 11.18 -8.23
CA MET A 200 -8.90 11.21 -8.77
C MET A 200 -8.96 11.78 -10.19
N ALA A 201 -8.21 12.85 -10.48
CA ALA A 201 -8.15 13.44 -11.80
C ALA A 201 -7.51 12.48 -12.83
N THR A 202 -6.40 11.84 -12.47
CA THR A 202 -5.73 10.86 -13.34
C THR A 202 -6.60 9.63 -13.57
N LEU A 203 -7.30 9.13 -12.54
CA LEU A 203 -8.28 8.04 -12.70
C LEU A 203 -9.38 8.40 -13.72
N ASN A 204 -9.96 9.61 -13.61
CA ASN A 204 -10.96 10.10 -14.56
C ASN A 204 -10.39 10.22 -15.98
N MET A 205 -9.15 10.70 -16.15
CA MET A 205 -8.49 10.76 -17.45
C MET A 205 -8.28 9.37 -18.07
N VAL A 206 -7.90 8.38 -17.26
CA VAL A 206 -7.78 6.97 -17.68
C VAL A 206 -9.14 6.43 -18.11
N GLN A 207 -10.19 6.65 -17.33
CA GLN A 207 -11.56 6.22 -17.67
C GLN A 207 -12.08 6.86 -18.95
N LYS A 208 -11.62 8.07 -19.28
CA LYS A 208 -11.91 8.75 -20.56
C LYS A 208 -11.02 8.29 -21.72
N GLY A 209 -10.13 7.33 -21.50
CA GLY A 209 -9.25 6.75 -22.52
C GLY A 209 -8.13 7.68 -23.00
N LEU A 210 -7.79 8.72 -22.23
CA LEU A 210 -6.78 9.71 -22.64
C LEU A 210 -5.37 9.12 -22.69
N PHE A 211 -5.08 8.09 -21.89
CA PHE A 211 -3.82 7.37 -21.90
C PHE A 211 -3.83 6.13 -22.83
N GLY A 212 -4.95 5.87 -23.53
CA GLY A 212 -5.12 4.60 -24.24
C GLY A 212 -5.06 3.40 -23.29
N GLU A 213 -4.25 2.40 -23.63
CA GLU A 213 -4.02 1.24 -22.78
C GLU A 213 -2.86 1.53 -21.82
N ILE A 214 -3.12 1.52 -20.51
CA ILE A 214 -2.04 1.64 -19.51
C ILE A 214 -1.14 0.42 -19.58
N VAL A 215 0.16 0.64 -19.80
CA VAL A 215 1.18 -0.42 -19.92
C VAL A 215 2.06 -0.52 -18.68
N HIS A 216 2.28 0.61 -17.99
CA HIS A 216 3.16 0.70 -16.83
C HIS A 216 2.66 1.75 -15.85
N ALA A 217 2.89 1.51 -14.55
CA ALA A 217 2.60 2.45 -13.50
C ALA A 217 3.70 2.44 -12.41
N GLU A 218 3.93 3.59 -11.78
CA GLU A 218 4.88 3.71 -10.66
C GLU A 218 4.25 4.45 -9.49
N GLY A 219 4.51 3.94 -8.29
CA GLY A 219 4.03 4.50 -7.04
C GLY A 219 5.08 4.35 -5.95
N ALA A 220 4.93 5.11 -4.88
CA ALA A 220 5.85 5.06 -3.77
C ALA A 220 5.23 5.50 -2.44
N TYR A 221 5.91 5.16 -1.37
CA TYR A 221 5.87 5.91 -0.13
C TYR A 221 7.29 6.34 0.22
N ILE A 222 7.65 7.55 -0.22
CA ILE A 222 8.92 8.20 0.10
C ILE A 222 8.61 9.35 1.05
N HIS A 223 9.00 9.19 2.31
CA HIS A 223 8.68 10.17 3.36
C HIS A 223 9.73 10.06 4.47
N ASP A 224 10.54 11.10 4.68
CA ASP A 224 11.51 11.09 5.78
C ASP A 224 10.78 11.03 7.14
N LEU A 225 10.83 9.86 7.79
CA LEU A 225 10.20 9.61 9.08
C LEU A 225 11.22 9.47 10.21
N ARG A 226 12.51 9.73 9.97
CA ARG A 226 13.57 9.48 10.96
C ARG A 226 13.28 10.15 12.29
N SER A 227 12.87 11.42 12.27
CA SER A 227 12.53 12.15 13.50
C SER A 227 11.40 11.48 14.29
N MET A 228 10.35 11.00 13.61
CA MET A 228 9.21 10.33 14.23
C MET A 228 9.55 8.92 14.71
N LEU A 229 10.37 8.19 13.96
CA LEU A 229 10.80 6.82 14.32
C LEU A 229 11.61 6.80 15.62
N PHE A 230 12.34 7.89 15.90
CA PHE A 230 13.12 8.06 17.13
C PHE A 230 12.53 9.11 18.07
N ALA A 231 11.26 9.48 17.90
CA ALA A 231 10.60 10.44 18.76
C ALA A 231 10.20 9.78 20.08
N GLU A 232 10.70 10.30 21.20
CA GLU A 232 10.39 9.79 22.54
C GLU A 232 8.99 10.23 23.01
N GLU A 233 8.47 9.59 24.06
CA GLU A 233 7.15 9.95 24.60
C GLU A 233 7.10 11.44 24.97
N GLY A 234 6.05 12.13 24.48
CA GLY A 234 5.91 13.58 24.62
C GLY A 234 6.54 14.39 23.48
N GLU A 235 7.38 13.80 22.62
CA GLU A 235 7.88 14.47 21.43
C GLU A 235 6.82 14.48 20.30
N PRO A 236 6.78 15.53 19.46
CA PRO A 236 5.90 15.57 18.30
C PRO A 236 6.16 14.39 17.36
N GLY A 237 5.10 13.65 17.04
CA GLY A 237 5.19 12.54 16.11
C GLY A 237 5.61 11.21 16.73
N HIS A 238 5.73 11.11 18.06
CA HIS A 238 6.08 9.86 18.72
C HIS A 238 5.09 8.73 18.41
N TYR A 239 5.63 7.54 18.21
CA TYR A 239 4.84 6.32 18.11
C TYR A 239 4.79 5.66 19.49
N TRP A 240 3.59 5.33 19.96
CA TRP A 240 3.42 4.59 21.22
C TRP A 240 4.33 3.36 21.26
N ASP A 241 5.10 3.21 22.34
CA ASP A 241 6.05 2.10 22.52
C ASP A 241 7.01 1.88 21.32
N MET A 242 7.31 2.96 20.56
CA MET A 242 8.19 2.92 19.39
C MET A 242 7.79 1.84 18.37
N TRP A 243 6.50 1.48 18.29
CA TRP A 243 6.03 0.28 17.56
C TRP A 243 6.54 0.25 16.10
N ARG A 244 6.60 1.42 15.46
CA ARG A 244 7.04 1.52 14.07
C ARG A 244 8.55 1.30 13.94
N LEU A 245 9.37 1.81 14.86
CA LEU A 245 10.80 1.55 14.87
C LEU A 245 11.08 0.05 15.06
N LYS A 246 10.34 -0.62 15.96
CA LYS A 246 10.46 -2.07 16.18
C LYS A 246 10.19 -2.89 14.91
N HIS A 247 9.26 -2.46 14.06
CA HIS A 247 9.07 -3.10 12.75
C HIS A 247 10.23 -2.88 11.77
N ASN A 248 10.83 -1.68 11.77
CA ASN A 248 12.00 -1.41 10.94
C ASN A 248 13.25 -2.16 11.43
N GLU A 249 13.32 -2.43 12.74
CA GLU A 249 14.33 -3.29 13.34
C GLU A 249 14.13 -4.75 12.91
N ALA A 250 12.92 -5.28 13.02
CA ALA A 250 12.65 -6.70 12.84
C ALA A 250 12.44 -7.17 11.38
N LYS A 251 12.04 -6.27 10.46
CA LYS A 251 11.55 -6.66 9.13
C LYS A 251 12.24 -5.89 8.01
N SER A 252 12.39 -6.54 6.85
CA SER A 252 12.84 -5.93 5.60
C SER A 252 11.76 -6.02 4.52
N GLY A 253 11.78 -5.09 3.56
CA GLY A 253 10.82 -5.03 2.46
C GLY A 253 10.03 -3.72 2.40
N ALA A 254 8.99 -3.68 1.57
CA ALA A 254 8.04 -2.57 1.51
C ALA A 254 6.99 -2.71 2.63
N LEU A 255 7.29 -2.16 3.81
CA LEU A 255 6.38 -2.26 4.97
C LEU A 255 5.12 -1.38 4.83
N TYR A 256 5.15 -0.38 3.94
CA TYR A 256 4.04 0.57 3.76
C TYR A 256 3.77 0.88 2.28
N PRO A 257 3.36 -0.10 1.46
CA PRO A 257 3.25 0.05 0.01
C PRO A 257 1.96 0.78 -0.44
N MET A 258 0.96 0.86 0.46
CA MET A 258 -0.43 1.14 0.08
C MET A 258 -0.65 2.52 -0.53
N HIS A 259 -0.02 3.57 0.00
CA HIS A 259 -0.22 4.94 -0.50
C HIS A 259 0.17 5.11 -1.97
N GLY A 260 1.20 4.40 -2.42
CA GLY A 260 1.58 4.36 -3.83
C GLY A 260 0.80 3.33 -4.63
N LEU A 261 0.43 2.19 -4.03
CA LEU A 261 -0.19 1.06 -4.73
C LEU A 261 -1.69 1.22 -4.96
N GLY A 262 -2.42 1.79 -3.99
CA GLY A 262 -3.88 1.92 -4.01
C GLY A 262 -4.40 2.68 -5.24
N PRO A 263 -3.88 3.89 -5.53
CA PRO A 263 -4.32 4.66 -6.70
C PRO A 263 -4.04 3.93 -8.02
N LEU A 264 -2.88 3.26 -8.11
CA LEU A 264 -2.49 2.49 -9.28
C LEU A 264 -3.37 1.25 -9.47
N ALA A 265 -3.74 0.59 -8.38
CA ALA A 265 -4.66 -0.53 -8.41
C ALA A 265 -6.03 -0.13 -8.99
N HIS A 266 -6.52 1.07 -8.68
CA HIS A 266 -7.73 1.63 -9.29
C HIS A 266 -7.55 1.89 -10.80
N VAL A 267 -6.47 2.57 -11.18
CA VAL A 267 -6.17 2.87 -12.60
C VAL A 267 -6.04 1.59 -13.45
N LEU A 268 -5.48 0.53 -12.87
CA LEU A 268 -5.23 -0.74 -13.55
C LEU A 268 -6.40 -1.73 -13.45
N ASN A 269 -7.50 -1.37 -12.77
CA ASN A 269 -8.64 -2.26 -12.50
C ASN A 269 -8.24 -3.57 -11.78
N ILE A 270 -7.28 -3.49 -10.86
CA ILE A 270 -6.89 -4.64 -10.05
C ILE A 270 -8.08 -5.09 -9.19
N HIS A 271 -8.35 -6.41 -9.21
CA HIS A 271 -9.52 -7.08 -8.63
C HIS A 271 -10.88 -6.69 -9.24
N ARG A 272 -10.91 -5.91 -10.33
CA ARG A 272 -12.12 -5.50 -11.07
C ARG A 272 -11.97 -5.67 -12.58
N GLY A 273 -11.06 -6.54 -13.01
CA GLY A 273 -10.77 -6.78 -14.42
C GLY A 273 -9.35 -7.23 -14.70
N ASP A 274 -8.43 -7.00 -13.77
CA ASP A 274 -7.05 -7.51 -13.78
C ASP A 274 -6.66 -7.97 -12.37
N ARG A 275 -5.48 -8.58 -12.21
CA ARG A 275 -4.90 -8.94 -10.91
C ARG A 275 -3.38 -8.89 -10.95
N MET A 276 -2.77 -8.66 -9.80
CA MET A 276 -1.33 -8.88 -9.62
C MET A 276 -1.06 -10.39 -9.67
N GLU A 277 -0.03 -10.80 -10.39
CA GLU A 277 0.31 -12.19 -10.65
C GLU A 277 1.55 -12.62 -9.87
N TYR A 278 2.63 -11.86 -9.98
CA TYR A 278 3.84 -12.06 -9.18
C TYR A 278 4.57 -10.74 -8.96
N LEU A 279 5.48 -10.74 -7.99
CA LEU A 279 6.37 -9.62 -7.72
C LEU A 279 7.81 -10.07 -7.55
N VAL A 280 8.74 -9.13 -7.74
CA VAL A 280 10.14 -9.23 -7.34
C VAL A 280 10.44 -8.01 -6.50
N SER A 281 10.96 -8.21 -5.29
CA SER A 281 11.29 -7.14 -4.36
C SER A 281 12.76 -7.21 -3.98
N VAL A 282 13.42 -6.05 -4.02
CA VAL A 282 14.81 -5.90 -3.60
C VAL A 282 14.93 -4.71 -2.67
N SER A 283 15.74 -4.86 -1.64
CA SER A 283 16.09 -3.78 -0.72
C SER A 283 17.57 -3.44 -0.89
N SER A 284 17.93 -2.17 -0.72
CA SER A 284 19.30 -1.83 -0.36
C SER A 284 19.65 -2.42 1.00
N ASP A 285 20.92 -2.35 1.37
CA ASP A 285 21.29 -2.47 2.79
C ASP A 285 20.76 -1.27 3.58
N GLN A 286 20.91 -1.34 4.90
CA GLN A 286 20.49 -0.32 5.83
C GLN A 286 21.67 0.58 6.19
N PHE A 287 21.45 1.91 6.15
CA PHE A 287 22.47 2.90 6.52
C PHE A 287 21.83 4.05 7.32
N GLY A 288 20.71 4.58 6.85
CA GLY A 288 20.17 5.86 7.31
C GLY A 288 19.63 5.88 8.74
N LEU A 289 19.06 4.77 9.27
CA LEU A 289 18.64 4.76 10.69
C LEU A 289 19.83 4.73 11.64
N THR A 290 20.89 4.01 11.27
CA THR A 290 22.10 3.86 12.09
C THR A 290 22.88 5.17 12.13
N GLU A 291 23.01 5.82 10.98
CA GLU A 291 23.61 7.15 10.87
C GLU A 291 22.81 8.17 11.70
N TYR A 292 21.49 8.25 11.50
CA TYR A 292 20.64 9.16 12.26
C TYR A 292 20.67 8.91 13.77
N ALA A 293 20.65 7.64 14.20
CA ALA A 293 20.74 7.28 15.60
C ALA A 293 22.10 7.67 16.20
N SER A 294 23.18 7.48 15.46
CA SER A 294 24.54 7.87 15.87
C SER A 294 24.65 9.39 16.03
N GLU A 295 24.07 10.16 15.10
CA GLU A 295 24.04 11.62 15.17
C GLU A 295 23.18 12.14 16.34
N LYS A 296 21.99 11.54 16.56
CA LYS A 296 21.05 12.00 17.60
C LYS A 296 21.45 11.57 19.01
N PHE A 297 21.92 10.34 19.18
CA PHE A 297 22.12 9.72 20.49
C PHE A 297 23.59 9.35 20.80
N GLY A 298 24.49 9.52 19.84
CA GLY A 298 25.90 9.10 19.93
C GLY A 298 26.14 7.70 19.39
N GLU A 299 27.34 7.48 18.84
CA GLU A 299 27.77 6.20 18.24
C GLU A 299 27.71 5.02 19.21
N ASP A 300 27.88 5.29 20.51
CA ASP A 300 27.85 4.27 21.55
C ASP A 300 26.46 3.91 22.07
N SER A 301 25.42 4.62 21.62
CA SER A 301 24.05 4.41 22.09
C SER A 301 23.47 3.07 21.67
N GLU A 302 22.52 2.56 22.47
CA GLU A 302 21.75 1.36 22.13
C GLU A 302 21.03 1.53 20.77
N TYR A 303 20.55 2.73 20.43
CA TYR A 303 19.90 2.98 19.14
C TYR A 303 20.86 2.90 17.96
N ALA A 304 22.10 3.38 18.12
CA ALA A 304 23.13 3.32 17.08
C ALA A 304 23.65 1.89 16.88
N LYS A 305 23.66 1.08 17.94
CA LYS A 305 24.16 -0.32 17.92
C LYS A 305 23.13 -1.35 17.47
N ARG A 306 21.87 -0.96 17.27
CA ARG A 306 20.81 -1.86 16.79
C ARG A 306 21.03 -2.31 15.35
N ASP A 307 20.68 -3.56 15.09
CA ASP A 307 20.72 -4.18 13.77
C ASP A 307 19.36 -4.02 13.07
N TYR A 308 19.21 -2.91 12.35
CA TYR A 308 17.98 -2.63 11.62
C TYR A 308 17.89 -3.43 10.31
N LYS A 309 16.95 -4.38 10.23
CA LYS A 309 16.78 -5.23 9.03
C LYS A 309 16.21 -4.50 7.82
N ARG A 310 15.53 -3.37 8.04
CA ARG A 310 14.93 -2.59 6.97
C ARG A 310 16.00 -1.82 6.18
N GLY A 311 16.22 -2.25 4.94
CA GLY A 311 17.00 -1.49 3.97
C GLY A 311 16.43 -0.11 3.70
N ASP A 312 17.30 0.86 3.39
CA ASP A 312 16.91 2.25 3.20
C ASP A 312 15.90 2.46 2.05
N MET A 313 16.13 1.78 0.93
CA MET A 313 15.23 1.79 -0.21
C MET A 313 14.77 0.37 -0.51
N ASN A 314 13.46 0.15 -0.56
CA ASN A 314 12.90 -1.03 -1.20
C ASN A 314 12.31 -0.66 -2.56
N THR A 315 12.58 -1.49 -3.58
CA THR A 315 11.94 -1.41 -4.89
C THR A 315 11.30 -2.76 -5.23
N THR A 316 10.01 -2.72 -5.51
CA THR A 316 9.21 -3.88 -5.88
C THR A 316 8.64 -3.71 -7.28
N ILE A 317 8.86 -4.69 -8.16
CA ILE A 317 8.26 -4.75 -9.49
C ILE A 317 7.18 -5.83 -9.46
N ILE A 318 5.99 -5.49 -9.92
CA ILE A 318 4.81 -6.37 -9.96
C ILE A 318 4.40 -6.58 -11.41
N LYS A 319 4.16 -7.83 -11.80
CA LYS A 319 3.52 -8.20 -13.07
C LYS A 319 2.05 -8.49 -12.84
N THR A 320 1.20 -8.00 -13.74
CA THR A 320 -0.24 -8.28 -13.73
C THR A 320 -0.59 -9.41 -14.72
N ALA A 321 -1.74 -10.05 -14.53
CA ALA A 321 -2.23 -11.11 -15.39
C ALA A 321 -2.51 -10.64 -16.83
N LYS A 322 -2.81 -9.35 -17.04
CA LYS A 322 -2.92 -8.76 -18.39
C LYS A 322 -1.60 -8.24 -18.96
N GLY A 323 -0.47 -8.54 -18.32
CA GLY A 323 0.85 -8.24 -18.84
C GLY A 323 1.38 -6.83 -18.55
N LYS A 324 0.66 -6.02 -17.77
CA LYS A 324 1.10 -4.69 -17.30
C LYS A 324 2.12 -4.80 -16.17
N THR A 325 2.90 -3.75 -15.93
CA THR A 325 3.88 -3.71 -14.85
C THR A 325 3.63 -2.56 -13.88
N ILE A 326 3.91 -2.79 -12.59
CA ILE A 326 3.84 -1.77 -11.54
C ILE A 326 5.20 -1.72 -10.84
N LYS A 327 5.73 -0.52 -10.60
CA LYS A 327 6.89 -0.32 -9.72
C LYS A 327 6.43 0.36 -8.43
N ILE A 328 6.74 -0.23 -7.28
CA ILE A 328 6.49 0.34 -5.96
C ILE A 328 7.80 0.59 -5.25
N GLN A 329 7.97 1.79 -4.72
CA GLN A 329 9.15 2.16 -3.92
C GLN A 329 8.76 2.50 -2.49
N HIS A 330 9.58 2.12 -1.52
CA HIS A 330 9.35 2.42 -0.11
C HIS A 330 10.64 2.89 0.55
N ASP A 331 10.62 4.11 1.06
CA ASP A 331 11.76 4.76 1.72
C ASP A 331 11.26 5.72 2.79
N VAL A 332 11.64 5.43 4.03
CA VAL A 332 11.28 6.27 5.19
C VAL A 332 12.48 6.76 5.98
N THR A 333 13.70 6.59 5.44
CA THR A 333 14.94 6.89 6.17
C THR A 333 15.88 7.80 5.40
N SER A 334 15.72 7.97 4.09
CA SER A 334 16.55 8.92 3.35
C SER A 334 16.07 10.37 3.60
N PRO A 335 16.97 11.34 3.86
CA PRO A 335 16.66 12.77 3.92
C PRO A 335 16.28 13.30 2.54
N ARG A 336 15.00 13.18 2.15
CA ARG A 336 14.53 13.63 0.83
C ARG A 336 13.09 14.12 0.85
N PRO A 337 12.68 14.95 -0.14
CA PRO A 337 11.32 15.43 -0.24
C PRO A 337 10.30 14.29 -0.32
N TYR A 338 9.14 14.51 0.28
CA TYR A 338 8.00 13.62 0.21
C TYR A 338 7.61 13.34 -1.25
N SER A 339 7.35 12.09 -1.58
CA SER A 339 6.82 11.71 -2.90
C SER A 339 6.08 10.38 -2.87
N ARG A 340 4.99 10.33 -3.65
CA ARG A 340 4.32 9.07 -4.03
C ARG A 340 4.63 8.62 -5.45
N ILE A 341 5.43 9.38 -6.20
CA ILE A 341 5.73 9.23 -7.62
C ILE A 341 4.50 9.33 -8.55
N HIS A 342 3.42 8.58 -8.28
CA HIS A 342 2.19 8.45 -9.07
C HIS A 342 2.38 8.74 -10.56
N MET A 343 3.04 7.81 -11.24
CA MET A 343 3.31 7.90 -12.68
C MET A 343 2.50 6.84 -13.43
N LEU A 344 1.91 7.26 -14.55
CA LEU A 344 1.16 6.40 -15.45
C LEU A 344 1.76 6.49 -16.86
N SER A 345 1.94 5.35 -17.50
CA SER A 345 2.36 5.27 -18.90
C SER A 345 1.35 4.46 -19.70
N GLY A 346 0.86 5.05 -20.79
CA GLY A 346 -0.09 4.44 -21.69
C GLY A 346 0.34 4.51 -23.15
N THR A 347 -0.49 3.99 -24.04
CA THR A 347 -0.22 3.96 -25.49
C THR A 347 -0.53 5.28 -26.21
N LYS A 348 -1.06 6.26 -25.49
CA LYS A 348 -1.28 7.66 -25.89
C LYS A 348 -0.79 8.55 -24.77
#